data_AF-A0A815J1X5-F1
#
_entry.id   AF-A0A815J1X5-F1
#
_cell.length_a   1.000
_cell.length_b   1.000
_cell.length_c   1.000
_cell.angle_alpha   90.00
_cell.angle_beta   90.00
_cell.angle_gamma   90.00
#
_symmetry.space_group_name_H-M   'P 1'
#
loop_
_entity.id
_entity.type
_entity.pdbx_description
1 polymer ?
#
loop_
_entity_poly.entity_id
_entity_poly.type
_entity_poly.pdbx_seq_one_letter_code
_entity_poly.pdbx_strand_id
1 'polypeptide(L)' 'MWCVLPATFPENYELIIHDPSRPKFVISYPCSLLNLIIKDHYTNDQYHELVDKDKHIYEIRSENSIFFF' A
#
# COMPACT_ATOMS: atom_id res chain seq x y z
N MET A 1 -0.53 13.98 10.44
CA MET A 1 -0.06 15.31 9.97
C MET A 1 -1.29 16.12 9.62
N TRP A 2 -1.31 17.43 9.87
CA TRP A 2 -2.41 18.31 9.46
C TRP A 2 -1.95 19.12 8.25
N CYS A 3 -2.76 19.16 7.18
CA CYS A 3 -2.50 19.99 6.01
C CYS A 3 -3.81 20.57 5.47
N VAL A 4 -3.70 21.66 4.72
CA VAL A 4 -4.82 22.28 3.99
C VAL A 4 -4.56 22.06 2.52
N LEU A 5 -5.52 21.46 1.82
CA LEU A 5 -5.48 21.26 0.38
C LEU A 5 -6.49 22.19 -0.31
N PRO A 6 -6.24 22.61 -1.57
CA PRO A 6 -7.23 23.34 -2.34
C PRO A 6 -8.54 22.56 -2.47
N ALA A 7 -9.68 23.25 -2.48
CA ALA A 7 -11.00 22.60 -2.63
C ALA A 7 -11.17 21.87 -3.98
N THR A 8 -10.36 22.21 -4.98
CA THR A 8 -10.34 21.54 -6.28
C THR A 8 -9.43 20.32 -6.31
N PHE A 9 -8.71 20.03 -5.22
CA PHE A 9 -7.81 18.89 -5.15
C PHE A 9 -8.61 17.58 -5.11
N PRO A 10 -8.21 16.54 -5.85
CA PRO A 10 -8.85 15.23 -5.80
C PRO A 10 -8.91 14.64 -4.39
N GLU A 11 -10.10 14.27 -3.93
CA GLU A 11 -10.32 13.63 -2.63
C GLU A 11 -10.64 12.13 -2.79
N ASN A 12 -11.90 11.75 -2.55
CA ASN A 12 -12.33 10.36 -2.53
C ASN A 12 -13.07 10.00 -3.81
N TYR A 13 -12.73 8.85 -4.39
CA TYR A 13 -13.40 8.25 -5.53
C TYR A 13 -14.04 6.93 -5.13
N GLU A 14 -15.29 6.72 -5.53
CA GLU A 14 -15.97 5.44 -5.37
C GLU A 14 -15.85 4.64 -6.67
N LEU A 15 -15.20 3.47 -6.59
CA LEU A 15 -15.13 2.50 -7.66
C LEU A 15 -16.26 1.47 -7.48
N ILE A 16 -16.98 1.22 -8.58
CA ILE A 16 -17.95 0.14 -8.66
C ILE A 16 -17.23 -1.10 -9.18
N ILE A 17 -17.26 -2.18 -8.41
CA ILE A 17 -16.57 -3.44 -8.72
C ILE A 17 -17.63 -4.51 -8.97
N HIS A 18 -17.38 -5.36 -9.97
CA HIS A 18 -18.22 -6.53 -10.27
C HIS A 18 -17.92 -7.71 -9.33
N ASP A 19 -17.78 -7.44 -8.03
CA ASP A 19 -17.69 -8.46 -6.99
C ASP A 19 -18.97 -8.39 -6.13
N PRO A 20 -19.79 -9.45 -6.11
CA PRO A 20 -21.02 -9.47 -5.33
C PRO A 20 -20.82 -9.32 -3.82
N SER A 21 -19.62 -9.63 -3.28
CA SER A 21 -19.32 -9.46 -1.84
C SER A 21 -18.88 -8.04 -1.48
N ARG A 22 -18.33 -7.27 -2.43
CA ARG A 22 -17.86 -5.90 -2.19
C ARG A 22 -18.07 -5.05 -3.44
N PRO A 23 -19.32 -4.62 -3.69
CA PRO A 23 -19.68 -3.94 -4.93
C PRO A 23 -19.12 -2.51 -5.05
N LYS A 24 -18.67 -1.93 -3.93
CA LYS A 24 -18.20 -0.55 -3.81
C LYS A 24 -16.87 -0.50 -3.06
N PHE A 25 -15.93 0.26 -3.59
CA PHE A 25 -14.63 0.49 -3.00
C PHE A 25 -14.27 1.98 -3.06
N VAL A 26 -13.97 2.58 -1.92
CA VAL A 26 -13.61 4.00 -1.84
C VAL A 26 -12.09 4.12 -1.79
N ILE A 27 -11.54 4.97 -2.66
CA ILE A 27 -10.13 5.31 -2.73
C ILE A 27 -9.94 6.78 -2.37
N SER A 28 -9.10 7.05 -1.37
CA SER A 28 -8.62 8.39 -1.06
C SER A 28 -7.39 8.70 -1.89
N TYR A 29 -7.50 9.62 -2.85
CA TYR A 29 -6.40 9.99 -3.75
C TYR A 29 -5.16 10.50 -3.02
N PRO A 30 -5.24 11.44 -2.05
CA PRO A 30 -4.07 11.90 -1.31
C PRO A 30 -3.38 10.74 -0.56
N CYS A 31 -4.17 9.86 0.07
CA CYS A 31 -3.64 8.72 0.83
C CYS A 31 -2.95 7.72 -0.09
N SER A 32 -3.58 7.36 -1.22
CA SER A 32 -2.98 6.45 -2.21
C SER A 32 -1.71 7.01 -2.83
N LEU A 33 -1.65 8.33 -3.08
CA LEU A 33 -0.45 8.99 -3.60
C LEU A 33 0.72 8.89 -2.61
N LEU A 34 0.47 9.16 -1.32
CA LEU A 34 1.49 9.03 -0.29
C LEU A 34 1.97 7.58 -0.13
N ASN A 35 1.04 6.62 -0.17
CA ASN A 35 1.38 5.20 -0.09
C ASN A 35 2.18 4.71 -1.30
N LEU A 36 1.94 5.26 -2.49
CA LEU A 36 2.76 5.00 -3.68
C LEU A 36 4.20 5.49 -3.48
N ILE A 37 4.37 6.73 -3.02
CA ILE A 37 5.69 7.30 -2.73
C ILE A 37 6.42 6.50 -1.64
N ILE A 38 5.71 6.07 -0.59
CA ILE A 38 6.28 5.21 0.45
C ILE A 38 6.78 3.90 -0.14
N LYS A 39 5.96 3.26 -0.97
CA LYS A 39 6.33 2.00 -1.61
C LYS A 39 7.57 2.18 -2.48
N ASP A 40 7.63 3.23 -3.29
CA ASP A 40 8.75 3.39 -4.22
C ASP A 40 10.07 3.73 -3.52
N HIS A 41 10.03 4.46 -2.41
CA HIS A 41 11.24 4.95 -1.74
C HIS A 41 11.65 4.22 -0.47
N TYR A 42 10.73 3.48 0.16
CA TYR A 42 10.94 2.89 1.48
C TYR A 42 10.61 1.39 1.54
N THR A 43 10.49 0.72 0.40
CA THR A 43 10.39 -0.74 0.36
C THR A 43 11.74 -1.38 0.68
N ASN A 44 11.72 -2.40 1.55
CA ASN A 44 12.90 -3.20 1.82
C ASN A 44 12.98 -4.36 0.82
N ASP A 45 13.81 -4.21 -0.21
CA ASP A 45 14.05 -5.24 -1.23
C ASP A 45 14.97 -6.39 -0.77
N GLN A 46 15.47 -6.31 0.46
CA GLN A 46 16.43 -7.26 1.03
C GLN A 46 15.82 -8.03 2.23
N TYR A 47 14.50 -8.13 2.31
CA TYR A 47 13.85 -8.81 3.43
C TYR A 47 14.07 -10.32 3.34
N HIS A 48 14.77 -10.89 4.31
CA HIS A 48 15.06 -12.32 4.36
C HIS A 48 13.98 -13.06 5.15
N GLU A 49 13.39 -14.10 4.56
CA GLU A 49 12.41 -14.96 5.20
C GLU A 49 12.90 -16.41 5.21
N LEU A 50 12.78 -17.08 6.36
CA LEU A 50 13.20 -18.46 6.53
C LEU A 50 12.16 -19.40 5.92
N VAL A 51 12.53 -20.05 4.82
CA VAL A 51 11.64 -20.94 4.06
C VAL A 51 11.87 -22.43 4.39
N ASP A 52 13.09 -22.81 4.79
CA ASP A 52 13.43 -24.17 5.25
C ASP A 52 14.24 -24.09 6.54
N LYS A 53 13.63 -24.51 7.66
CA LYS A 53 14.25 -24.45 8.99
C LYS A 53 15.34 -25.48 9.20
N ASP A 54 15.21 -26.66 8.58
CA ASP A 54 16.15 -27.76 8.78
C ASP A 54 17.43 -27.51 7.98
N LYS A 55 17.28 -26.96 6.76
CA LYS A 55 18.41 -26.62 5.89
C LYS A 55 18.89 -25.17 6.03
N HIS A 56 18.25 -24.38 6.90
CA HIS A 56 18.55 -22.96 7.12
C HIS A 56 18.54 -22.13 5.82
N ILE A 57 17.55 -22.39 4.96
CA ILE A 57 17.42 -21.69 3.67
C ILE A 57 16.54 -20.45 3.84
N TYR A 58 17.04 -19.33 3.35
CA TYR A 58 16.33 -18.06 3.33
C TYR A 58 16.02 -17.63 1.90
N GLU A 59 14.84 -17.07 1.71
CA GLU A 59 14.45 -16.38 0.47
C GLU A 59 14.45 -14.87 0.72
N ILE A 60 14.91 -14.11 -0.26
CA ILE A 60 14.88 -12.64 -0.22
C ILE A 60 13.66 -12.17 -1.00
N ARG A 61 12.88 -11.28 -0.39
CA ARG A 61 11.76 -10.61 -1.06
C ARG A 61 11.67 -9.14 -0.73
N SER A 62 10.95 -8.41 -1.57
CA SER A 62 10.56 -7.02 -1.30
C SER A 62 9.41 -6.98 -0.32
N GLU A 63 9.59 -6.29 0.80
CA GLU A 63 8.58 -6.16 1.86
C GLU A 63 8.39 -4.69 2.24
N ASN A 64 7.13 -4.26 2.32
CA ASN A 64 6.74 -2.94 2.82
C ASN A 64 5.32 -3.00 3.39
N SER A 65 5.17 -2.67 4.67
CA SER A 65 3.89 -2.64 5.38
C SER A 65 3.54 -1.25 5.93
N ILE A 66 4.20 -0.20 5.43
CA ILE A 66 3.99 1.18 5.85
C ILE A 66 2.87 1.80 5.02
N PHE A 67 1.77 2.17 5.66
CA PHE A 67 0.62 2.78 5.01
C PHE A 67 0.07 3.94 5.84
N PHE A 68 -0.34 5.01 5.16
CA PHE A 68 -1.25 6.01 5.69
C PHE A 68 -2.69 5.47 5.65
N PHE A 69 -3.47 5.86 6.67
CA PHE A 69 -4.88 5.51 6.84
C PHE A 69 -5.76 6.77 6.79
#